data_AF-A0A2I2G2R2-F1
#
_entry.id   AF-A0A2I2G2R2-F1
#
_cell.length_a   1.000
_cell.length_b   1.000
_cell.length_c   1.000
_cell.angle_alpha   90.00
_cell.angle_beta   90.00
_cell.angle_gamma   90.00
#
_symmetry.space_group_name_H-M   'P 1'
#
loop_
_entity.id
_entity.type
_entity.pdbx_description
1 polymer ?
#
loop_
_entity_poly.entity_id
_entity_poly.type
_entity_poly.pdbx_seq_one_letter_code
_entity_poly.pdbx_strand_id
1 'polypeptide(L)'
;MDDGLEVIAKIPYPLTAPKKLATESEVATLDFLRTKGIPVPRVHAYASESNNAVGTEYLIMDKACGQPLDRRWFDLTPKERVRLVTSYVDIEQKLFSIPFGSYGSLYYTHTVQPNLRADLYQTPHGHQDGRFCIGPSADYMFWRGKRAALELDRGPWRDHRDYIRSVGQRELEWTSRYGKPQQNDFPHNTIVKGEVSPGTYLDLLRKFISISPYILPESREDPMNMPTLRHPDLNPSNVFVSDSCEISCIVDWQHSSILQLLLTAGNPPLFDNPDSEPPSSLEKPSLPEDYSSLSREEQSRADELHRRRMLFYLYMVFNGRDNKTHLEALRYPLSPLRQHVVDRAGRQ
;
A
#
# COMPACT_ATOMS: atom_id res chain seq x y z
N MET A 1 -21.01 9.85 29.26
CA MET A 1 -21.47 10.04 27.87
C MET A 1 -22.25 8.78 27.56
N ASP A 2 -23.57 8.91 27.45
CA ASP A 2 -24.53 7.81 27.28
C ASP A 2 -25.33 8.03 25.97
N ASP A 3 -24.64 8.53 24.94
CA ASP A 3 -25.18 8.74 23.59
C ASP A 3 -25.05 7.50 22.70
N GLY A 4 -24.49 6.40 23.24
CA GLY A 4 -24.26 5.15 22.52
C GLY A 4 -23.13 5.22 21.49
N LEU A 5 -22.31 6.29 21.49
CA LEU A 5 -21.17 6.42 20.60
C LEU A 5 -20.06 5.43 20.99
N GLU A 6 -19.77 4.47 20.12
CA GLU A 6 -18.62 3.57 20.26
C GLU A 6 -17.42 4.13 19.48
N VAL A 7 -16.30 4.31 20.19
CA VAL A 7 -15.02 4.74 19.61
C VAL A 7 -13.93 3.69 19.84
N ILE A 8 -12.92 3.72 18.97
CA ILE A 8 -11.69 2.94 19.10
C ILE A 8 -10.54 3.89 19.40
N ALA A 9 -9.75 3.57 20.43
CA ALA A 9 -8.46 4.19 20.68
C ALA A 9 -7.36 3.31 20.06
N LYS A 10 -6.68 3.82 19.04
CA LYS A 10 -5.49 3.21 18.42
C LYS A 10 -4.24 3.83 19.06
N ILE A 11 -3.37 2.98 19.61
CA ILE A 11 -2.05 3.37 20.09
C ILE A 11 -1.03 2.70 19.15
N PRO A 12 -0.17 3.47 18.45
CA PRO A 12 0.88 2.89 17.61
C PRO A 12 1.79 1.97 18.41
N TYR A 13 2.26 0.91 17.76
CA TYR A 13 3.19 -0.01 18.39
C TYR A 13 4.51 0.72 18.74
N PRO A 14 5.21 0.41 19.85
CA PRO A 14 6.40 1.16 20.26
C PRO A 14 7.54 1.21 19.22
N LEU A 15 7.56 0.27 18.27
CA LEU A 15 8.53 0.22 17.17
C LEU A 15 8.04 0.90 15.88
N THR A 16 6.81 1.44 15.85
CA THR A 16 6.29 2.18 14.70
C THR A 16 7.19 3.37 14.40
N ALA A 17 7.59 3.48 13.14
CA ALA A 17 8.43 4.55 12.63
C ALA A 17 7.93 4.99 11.24
N PRO A 18 7.94 6.30 10.90
CA PRO A 18 8.28 7.40 11.79
C PRO A 18 7.26 7.51 12.93
N LYS A 19 7.62 8.21 14.02
CA LYS A 19 6.70 8.50 15.13
C LYS A 19 5.64 9.51 14.66
N LYS A 20 5.71 10.74 15.16
CA LYS A 20 4.88 11.90 14.81
C LYS A 20 4.31 11.89 13.38
N LEU A 21 5.16 11.68 12.37
CA LEU A 21 4.75 11.69 10.96
C LEU A 21 3.80 10.55 10.58
N ALA A 22 3.95 9.32 11.11
CA ALA A 22 3.03 8.23 10.78
C ALA A 22 1.62 8.51 11.33
N THR A 23 1.55 9.00 12.57
CA THR A 23 0.29 9.42 13.20
C THR A 23 -0.34 10.60 12.46
N GLU A 24 0.42 11.66 12.18
CA GLU A 24 -0.10 12.83 11.45
C GLU A 24 -0.55 12.47 10.03
N SER A 25 0.20 11.61 9.36
CA SER A 25 -0.16 11.18 8.02
C SER A 25 -1.40 10.29 7.99
N GLU A 26 -1.53 9.36 8.94
CA GLU A 26 -2.72 8.51 9.04
C GLU A 26 -3.97 9.35 9.29
N VAL A 27 -3.91 10.30 10.23
CA VAL A 27 -5.05 11.19 10.54
C VAL A 27 -5.45 12.01 9.32
N ALA A 28 -4.49 12.64 8.64
CA ALA A 28 -4.77 13.45 7.46
C ALA A 28 -5.31 12.61 6.30
N THR A 29 -4.79 11.38 6.12
CA THR A 29 -5.27 10.43 5.11
C THR A 29 -6.73 10.05 5.38
N LEU A 30 -7.08 9.69 6.63
CA LEU A 30 -8.44 9.35 7.00
C LEU A 30 -9.43 10.50 6.76
N ASP A 31 -9.11 11.73 7.19
CA ASP A 31 -9.99 12.89 6.94
C ASP A 31 -10.12 13.16 5.43
N PHE A 32 -8.99 13.18 4.71
CA PHE A 32 -8.98 13.39 3.26
C PHE A 32 -9.85 12.37 2.51
N LEU A 33 -9.70 11.08 2.81
CA LEU A 33 -10.46 10.01 2.17
C LEU A 33 -11.97 10.11 2.41
N ARG A 34 -12.37 10.57 3.60
CA ARG A 34 -13.80 10.87 3.88
C ARG A 34 -14.34 11.98 2.99
N THR A 35 -13.54 13.02 2.69
CA THR A 35 -13.96 14.07 1.73
C THR A 35 -14.17 13.53 0.32
N LYS A 36 -13.59 12.37 -0.01
CA LYS A 36 -13.74 11.67 -1.28
C LYS A 36 -14.82 10.58 -1.26
N GLY A 37 -15.57 10.48 -0.16
CA GLY A 37 -16.61 9.47 0.00
C GLY A 37 -16.08 8.04 0.10
N ILE A 38 -14.81 7.88 0.48
CA ILE A 38 -14.22 6.57 0.78
C ILE A 38 -14.63 6.18 2.21
N PRO A 39 -15.16 4.96 2.43
CA PRO A 39 -15.63 4.56 3.75
C PRO A 39 -14.46 4.27 4.68
N VAL A 40 -14.11 5.24 5.53
CA VAL A 40 -13.05 5.12 6.55
C VAL A 40 -13.50 5.75 7.88
N PRO A 41 -12.92 5.35 9.03
CA PRO A 41 -13.31 5.88 10.34
C PRO A 41 -13.13 7.41 10.44
N ARG A 42 -14.03 8.11 11.12
CA ARG A 42 -13.81 9.52 11.50
C ARG A 42 -12.81 9.56 12.65
N VAL A 43 -11.79 10.38 12.55
CA VAL A 43 -10.92 10.71 13.69
C VAL A 43 -11.60 11.80 14.53
N HIS A 44 -11.76 11.56 15.82
CA HIS A 44 -12.33 12.49 16.79
C HIS A 44 -11.26 13.28 17.54
N ALA A 45 -10.15 12.63 17.87
CA ALA A 45 -9.00 13.24 18.54
C ALA A 45 -7.73 12.44 18.23
N TYR A 46 -6.57 13.09 18.29
CA TYR A 46 -5.28 12.41 18.18
C TYR A 46 -4.20 13.21 18.90
N ALA A 47 -3.10 12.53 19.25
CA ALA A 47 -1.85 13.16 19.62
C ALA A 47 -0.71 12.47 18.89
N SER A 48 0.12 13.24 18.18
CA SER A 48 1.30 12.76 17.45
C SER A 48 2.61 12.90 18.23
N GLU A 49 2.56 13.52 19.42
CA GLU A 49 3.71 13.67 20.31
C GLU A 49 3.43 12.97 21.64
N SER A 50 4.46 12.34 22.23
CA SER A 50 4.35 11.66 23.52
C SER A 50 4.21 12.60 24.72
N ASN A 51 4.40 13.91 24.52
CA ASN A 51 4.19 14.93 25.53
C ASN A 51 2.68 15.24 25.72
N ASN A 52 1.93 14.22 26.12
CA ASN A 52 0.50 14.30 26.39
C ASN A 52 0.15 13.41 27.60
N ALA A 53 -1.07 13.51 28.12
CA ALA A 53 -1.48 12.79 29.34
C ALA A 53 -1.40 11.25 29.26
N VAL A 54 -1.43 10.67 28.05
CA VAL A 54 -1.31 9.23 27.79
C VAL A 54 0.17 8.80 27.73
N GLY A 55 1.10 9.73 27.48
CA GLY A 55 2.54 9.47 27.40
C GLY A 55 2.99 8.82 26.08
N THR A 56 2.09 8.68 25.10
CA THR A 56 2.38 8.09 23.78
C THR A 56 1.46 8.67 22.71
N GLU A 57 1.78 8.44 21.45
CA GLU A 57 0.91 8.77 20.32
C GLU A 57 -0.40 7.98 20.40
N TYR A 58 -1.50 8.59 19.97
CA TYR A 58 -2.79 7.92 19.89
C TYR A 58 -3.72 8.56 18.86
N LEU A 59 -4.69 7.78 18.38
CA LEU A 59 -5.84 8.24 17.60
C LEU A 59 -7.12 7.70 18.26
N ILE A 60 -8.12 8.55 18.43
CA ILE A 60 -9.48 8.18 18.82
C ILE A 60 -10.36 8.35 17.59
N MET A 61 -11.00 7.28 17.15
CA MET A 61 -11.79 7.26 15.91
C MET A 61 -13.08 6.46 16.04
N ASP A 62 -13.99 6.60 15.07
CA ASP A 62 -15.19 5.76 14.97
C ASP A 62 -14.82 4.28 15.06
N LYS A 63 -15.61 3.49 15.79
CA LYS A 63 -15.61 2.05 15.59
C LYS A 63 -16.10 1.74 14.18
N ALA A 64 -15.31 0.96 13.43
CA ALA A 64 -15.66 0.59 12.06
C ALA A 64 -17.04 -0.07 12.01
N CYS A 65 -17.90 0.40 11.11
CA CYS A 65 -19.25 -0.12 10.95
C CYS A 65 -19.25 -1.44 10.18
N GLY A 66 -20.21 -2.32 10.49
CA GLY A 66 -20.31 -3.65 9.88
C GLY A 66 -19.49 -4.71 10.63
N GLN A 67 -19.25 -5.83 9.95
CA GLN A 67 -18.50 -6.96 10.49
C GLN A 67 -17.12 -7.07 9.83
N PRO A 68 -16.06 -7.40 10.58
CA PRO A 68 -14.76 -7.77 10.00
C PRO A 68 -14.91 -8.86 8.94
N LEU A 69 -14.27 -8.68 7.78
CA LEU A 69 -14.37 -9.61 6.67
C LEU A 69 -13.72 -10.96 7.00
N ASP A 70 -12.66 -10.98 7.80
CA ASP A 70 -12.01 -12.20 8.29
C ASP A 70 -12.97 -13.14 9.05
N ARG A 71 -13.92 -12.58 9.82
CA ARG A 71 -14.96 -13.34 10.53
C ARG A 71 -16.00 -13.93 9.60
N ARG A 72 -16.30 -13.25 8.49
CA ARG A 72 -17.25 -13.72 7.47
C ARG A 72 -16.61 -14.55 6.37
N TRP A 73 -15.28 -14.64 6.36
CA TRP A 73 -14.48 -15.13 5.23
C TRP A 73 -14.93 -16.50 4.72
N PHE A 74 -15.06 -17.46 5.65
CA PHE A 74 -15.40 -18.83 5.30
C PHE A 74 -16.86 -19.00 4.86
N ASP A 75 -17.74 -18.07 5.25
CA ASP A 75 -19.18 -18.11 5.00
C ASP A 75 -19.62 -17.31 3.77
N LEU A 76 -18.69 -16.66 3.05
CA LEU A 76 -19.01 -15.85 1.87
C LEU A 76 -19.68 -16.68 0.78
N THR A 77 -20.95 -16.37 0.49
CA THR A 77 -21.69 -16.95 -0.63
C THR A 77 -21.17 -16.42 -1.97
N PRO A 78 -21.42 -17.11 -3.11
CA PRO A 78 -21.00 -16.63 -4.42
C PRO A 78 -21.50 -15.21 -4.75
N LYS A 79 -22.75 -14.87 -4.36
CA LYS A 79 -23.32 -13.53 -4.58
C LYS A 79 -22.64 -12.46 -3.74
N GLU A 80 -22.28 -12.81 -2.50
CA GLU A 80 -21.55 -11.91 -1.60
C GLU A 80 -20.12 -11.64 -2.07
N ARG A 81 -19.43 -12.65 -2.62
CA ARG A 81 -18.10 -12.47 -3.21
C ARG A 81 -18.13 -11.45 -4.36
N VAL A 82 -19.17 -11.50 -5.21
CA VAL A 82 -19.37 -10.51 -6.26
C VAL A 82 -19.55 -9.12 -5.68
N ARG A 83 -20.45 -8.94 -4.70
CA ARG A 83 -20.71 -7.63 -4.06
C ARG A 83 -19.48 -7.05 -3.38
N LEU A 84 -18.73 -7.89 -2.65
CA LEU A 84 -17.47 -7.50 -2.02
C LEU A 84 -16.49 -6.94 -3.05
N VAL A 85 -16.23 -7.72 -4.11
CA VAL A 85 -15.27 -7.34 -5.15
C VAL A 85 -15.71 -6.07 -5.88
N THR A 86 -16.97 -5.98 -6.32
CA THR A 86 -17.45 -4.79 -7.05
C THR A 86 -17.40 -3.55 -6.15
N SER A 87 -17.77 -3.67 -4.88
CA SER A 87 -17.69 -2.54 -3.94
C SER A 87 -16.26 -2.07 -3.71
N TYR A 88 -15.27 -2.97 -3.71
CA TYR A 88 -13.86 -2.58 -3.65
C TYR A 88 -13.38 -1.94 -4.95
N VAL A 89 -13.75 -2.48 -6.11
CA VAL A 89 -13.37 -1.92 -7.43
C VAL A 89 -13.87 -0.48 -7.56
N ASP A 90 -15.09 -0.19 -7.08
CA ASP A 90 -15.63 1.19 -7.06
C ASP A 90 -14.79 2.12 -6.16
N ILE A 91 -14.33 1.63 -5.01
CA ILE A 91 -13.45 2.39 -4.10
C ILE A 91 -12.09 2.63 -4.75
N GLU A 92 -11.49 1.60 -5.32
CA GLU A 92 -10.17 1.68 -5.95
C GLU A 92 -10.17 2.61 -7.17
N GLN A 93 -11.22 2.55 -8.00
CA GLN A 93 -11.39 3.45 -9.13
C GLN A 93 -11.43 4.91 -8.65
N LYS A 94 -12.15 5.21 -7.56
CA LYS A 94 -12.16 6.56 -6.96
C LYS A 94 -10.77 6.97 -6.49
N LEU A 95 -10.04 6.10 -5.78
CA LEU A 95 -8.68 6.39 -5.31
C LEU A 95 -7.72 6.70 -6.45
N PHE A 96 -7.80 5.93 -7.55
CA PHE A 96 -6.93 6.09 -8.72
C PHE A 96 -7.28 7.32 -9.55
N SER A 97 -8.51 7.83 -9.44
CA SER A 97 -8.97 9.04 -10.13
C SER A 97 -8.55 10.35 -9.45
N ILE A 98 -7.96 10.31 -8.25
CA ILE A 98 -7.58 11.51 -7.51
C ILE A 98 -6.35 12.15 -8.18
N PRO A 99 -6.43 13.43 -8.62
CA PRO A 99 -5.38 14.05 -9.43
C PRO A 99 -4.25 14.64 -8.55
N PHE A 100 -3.56 13.79 -7.79
CA PHE A 100 -2.50 14.21 -6.89
C PHE A 100 -1.33 14.89 -7.65
N GLY A 101 -0.72 15.92 -7.04
CA GLY A 101 0.33 16.72 -7.66
C GLY A 101 1.76 16.21 -7.47
N SER A 102 1.99 15.34 -6.48
CA SER A 102 3.33 14.92 -6.05
C SER A 102 3.30 13.54 -5.38
N TYR A 103 4.47 12.99 -5.07
CA TYR A 103 4.64 11.70 -4.39
C TYR A 103 5.09 11.91 -2.95
N GLY A 104 4.71 11.00 -2.06
CA GLY A 104 4.98 11.10 -0.63
C GLY A 104 3.76 10.63 0.18
N SER A 105 3.50 11.30 1.31
CA SER A 105 2.33 10.98 2.14
C SER A 105 1.46 12.21 2.37
N LEU A 106 0.19 12.00 2.69
CA LEU A 106 -0.77 13.07 2.99
C LEU A 106 -0.58 13.59 4.41
N TYR A 107 -0.68 14.90 4.58
CA TYR A 107 -0.65 15.58 5.88
C TYR A 107 -1.61 16.76 5.89
N TYR A 108 -1.90 17.28 7.08
CA TYR A 108 -2.43 18.63 7.19
C TYR A 108 -1.33 19.66 6.89
N THR A 109 -1.68 20.70 6.14
CA THR A 109 -0.72 21.75 5.74
C THR A 109 -0.03 22.39 6.95
N HIS A 110 -0.71 22.54 8.08
CA HIS A 110 -0.15 23.18 9.27
C HIS A 110 0.81 22.29 10.08
N THR A 111 0.85 20.97 9.85
CA THR A 111 1.72 20.06 10.62
C THR A 111 3.09 19.84 9.97
N VAL A 112 3.22 20.08 8.66
CA VAL A 112 4.48 19.93 7.90
C VAL A 112 5.19 21.28 7.77
N GLN A 113 6.52 21.35 7.76
CA GLN A 113 7.24 22.62 7.53
C GLN A 113 7.10 23.11 6.07
N PRO A 114 7.02 24.43 5.80
CA PRO A 114 6.77 24.96 4.45
C PRO A 114 7.68 24.43 3.33
N ASN A 115 8.97 24.21 3.61
CA ASN A 115 9.95 23.69 2.66
C ASN A 115 9.80 22.18 2.37
N LEU A 116 9.00 21.47 3.16
CA LEU A 116 8.70 20.05 3.00
C LEU A 116 7.27 19.82 2.49
N ARG A 117 6.62 20.85 1.93
CA ARG A 117 5.26 20.77 1.38
C ARG A 117 5.30 20.77 -0.14
N ALA A 118 4.48 19.91 -0.72
CA ALA A 118 4.08 19.96 -2.11
C ALA A 118 2.56 20.09 -2.22
N ASP A 119 2.11 20.64 -3.35
CA ASP A 119 0.70 20.84 -3.61
C ASP A 119 -0.04 19.51 -3.65
N LEU A 120 -1.27 19.51 -3.13
CA LEU A 120 -2.11 18.33 -3.12
C LEU A 120 -2.49 17.88 -4.53
N TYR A 121 -2.78 18.82 -5.43
CA TYR A 121 -3.28 18.56 -6.78
C TYR A 121 -2.37 19.13 -7.87
N GLN A 122 -2.40 18.48 -9.04
CA GLN A 122 -1.69 18.92 -10.24
C GLN A 122 -2.46 20.02 -10.99
N THR A 123 -2.82 21.16 -10.38
CA THR A 123 -3.36 22.35 -11.11
C THR A 123 -3.31 23.66 -10.30
N PRO A 124 -3.24 24.84 -10.97
CA PRO A 124 -3.39 26.15 -10.32
C PRO A 124 -4.85 26.55 -10.02
N HIS A 125 -5.86 25.79 -10.48
CA HIS A 125 -7.29 26.17 -10.43
C HIS A 125 -8.22 25.11 -9.82
N GLY A 126 -7.70 24.01 -9.28
CA GLY A 126 -8.49 23.18 -8.38
C GLY A 126 -8.87 23.98 -7.13
N HIS A 127 -10.03 23.71 -6.54
CA HIS A 127 -10.29 24.13 -5.16
C HIS A 127 -9.08 23.71 -4.32
N GLN A 128 -8.25 24.67 -3.93
CA GLN A 128 -7.18 24.43 -2.99
C GLN A 128 -7.87 24.08 -1.68
N ASP A 129 -8.06 22.78 -1.42
CA ASP A 129 -8.30 22.33 -0.06
C ASP A 129 -7.00 22.56 0.70
N GLY A 130 -6.77 23.82 1.10
CA GLY A 130 -5.57 24.27 1.79
C GLY A 130 -5.36 23.60 3.14
N ARG A 131 -6.31 22.75 3.56
CA ARG A 131 -6.16 21.89 4.74
C ARG A 131 -5.12 20.80 4.53
N PHE A 132 -4.95 20.27 3.32
CA PHE A 132 -4.05 19.13 3.05
C PHE A 132 -2.90 19.49 2.11
N CYS A 133 -1.76 18.82 2.33
CA CYS A 133 -0.60 18.87 1.43
C CYS A 133 0.03 17.48 1.29
N ILE A 134 0.92 17.34 0.31
CA ILE A 134 1.79 16.18 0.18
C ILE A 134 3.12 16.52 0.86
N GLY A 135 3.55 15.67 1.78
CA GLY A 135 4.77 15.85 2.57
C GLY A 135 5.72 14.66 2.46
N PRO A 136 6.74 14.59 3.32
CA PRO A 136 7.69 13.49 3.35
C PRO A 136 6.99 12.15 3.54
N SER A 137 7.53 11.09 2.94
CA SER A 137 6.99 9.75 3.04
C SER A 137 6.96 9.26 4.49
N ALA A 138 5.76 8.86 4.92
CA ALA A 138 5.53 8.14 6.17
C ALA A 138 5.72 6.62 5.99
N ASP A 139 6.14 6.13 4.81
CA ASP A 139 6.42 4.71 4.57
C ASP A 139 7.51 4.20 5.52
N TYR A 140 7.17 3.17 6.30
CA TYR A 140 8.06 2.50 7.24
C TYR A 140 9.42 2.11 6.62
N MET A 141 9.50 1.80 5.31
CA MET A 141 10.76 1.46 4.65
C MET A 141 11.81 2.59 4.70
N PHE A 142 11.39 3.86 4.75
CA PHE A 142 12.30 5.01 4.91
C PHE A 142 12.79 5.24 6.34
N TRP A 143 12.19 4.57 7.31
CA TRP A 143 12.40 4.84 8.74
C TRP A 143 12.86 3.62 9.53
N ARG A 144 12.68 2.40 9.02
CA ARG A 144 13.00 1.15 9.72
C ARG A 144 14.45 1.11 10.26
N GLY A 145 14.57 0.82 11.55
CA GLY A 145 15.84 0.67 12.25
C GLY A 145 16.72 1.92 12.15
N LYS A 146 18.01 1.74 11.79
CA LYS A 146 18.97 2.86 11.73
C LYS A 146 18.68 3.88 10.62
N ARG A 147 17.75 3.60 9.69
CA ARG A 147 17.36 4.55 8.62
C ARG A 147 16.69 5.81 9.19
N ALA A 148 15.97 5.69 10.30
CA ALA A 148 15.36 6.85 10.97
C ALA A 148 16.37 7.93 11.42
N ALA A 149 17.61 7.54 11.71
CA ALA A 149 18.67 8.45 12.17
C ALA A 149 19.51 9.05 11.04
N LEU A 150 19.22 8.70 9.78
CA LEU A 150 19.92 9.20 8.61
C LEU A 150 19.22 10.43 8.04
N GLU A 151 20.01 11.40 7.62
CA GLU A 151 19.56 12.52 6.77
C GLU A 151 19.36 11.98 5.35
N LEU A 152 18.12 11.59 5.05
CA LEU A 152 17.72 10.99 3.78
C LEU A 152 16.72 11.90 3.09
N ASP A 153 16.75 11.90 1.76
CA ASP A 153 15.63 12.41 0.98
C ASP A 153 14.42 11.50 1.19
N ARG A 154 13.39 12.05 1.82
CA ARG A 154 12.10 11.39 2.09
C ARG A 154 10.97 12.06 1.33
N GLY A 155 11.27 12.93 0.38
CA GLY A 155 10.28 13.73 -0.33
C GLY A 155 9.74 14.90 0.51
N PRO A 156 8.63 15.53 0.08
CA PRO A 156 7.80 15.12 -1.05
C PRO A 156 8.55 15.22 -2.39
N TRP A 157 8.26 14.33 -3.33
CA TRP A 157 8.89 14.31 -4.64
C TRP A 157 7.95 14.88 -5.70
N ARG A 158 8.44 15.83 -6.50
CA ARG A 158 7.68 16.41 -7.63
C ARG A 158 7.96 15.68 -8.95
N ASP A 159 9.19 15.22 -9.10
CA ASP A 159 9.63 14.38 -10.22
C ASP A 159 9.45 12.90 -9.87
N HIS A 160 8.93 12.13 -10.82
CA HIS A 160 8.69 10.69 -10.67
C HIS A 160 9.99 9.89 -10.48
N ARG A 161 11.12 10.42 -10.96
CA ARG A 161 12.43 9.77 -10.88
C ARG A 161 13.08 9.94 -9.51
N ASP A 162 12.72 11.00 -8.78
CA ASP A 162 13.35 11.30 -7.50
C ASP A 162 12.97 10.27 -6.44
N TYR A 163 11.72 9.79 -6.44
CA TYR A 163 11.32 8.67 -5.57
C TYR A 163 12.20 7.44 -5.80
N ILE A 164 12.34 6.99 -7.05
CA ILE A 164 13.12 5.78 -7.37
C ILE A 164 14.59 5.97 -7.00
N ARG A 165 15.16 7.14 -7.30
CA ARG A 165 16.53 7.48 -6.91
C ARG A 165 16.70 7.45 -5.39
N SER A 166 15.74 8.00 -4.64
CA SER A 166 15.77 8.05 -3.18
C SER A 166 15.77 6.65 -2.54
N VAL A 167 15.07 5.68 -3.13
CA VAL A 167 15.09 4.26 -2.69
C VAL A 167 16.52 3.72 -2.72
N GLY A 168 17.22 3.91 -3.84
CA GLY A 168 18.60 3.46 -4.00
C GLY A 168 19.59 4.22 -3.12
N GLN A 169 19.45 5.54 -3.02
CA GLN A 169 20.31 6.39 -2.19
C GLN A 169 20.16 6.07 -0.71
N ARG A 170 18.94 5.82 -0.23
CA ARG A 170 18.65 5.38 1.13
C ARG A 170 19.42 4.12 1.48
N GLU A 171 19.30 3.09 0.66
CA GLU A 171 19.97 1.82 0.92
C GLU A 171 21.48 1.95 0.78
N LEU A 172 21.98 2.75 -0.17
CA LEU A 172 23.41 2.99 -0.34
C LEU A 172 24.02 3.68 0.88
N GLU A 173 23.36 4.69 1.43
CA GLU A 173 23.81 5.38 2.64
C GLU A 173 23.80 4.43 3.85
N TRP A 174 22.72 3.66 4.00
CA TRP A 174 22.59 2.71 5.11
C TRP A 174 23.66 1.62 5.05
N THR A 175 23.83 0.96 3.89
CA THR A 175 24.83 -0.10 3.70
C THR A 175 26.24 0.44 3.85
N SER A 176 26.53 1.66 3.39
CA SER A 176 27.87 2.26 3.55
C SER A 176 28.24 2.47 5.01
N ARG A 177 27.29 2.84 5.87
CA ARG A 177 27.54 3.10 7.30
C ARG A 177 27.44 1.87 8.19
N TYR A 178 26.52 0.96 7.86
CA TYR A 178 26.10 -0.12 8.77
C TYR A 178 26.12 -1.51 8.15
N GLY A 179 26.44 -1.63 6.86
CA GLY A 179 26.50 -2.90 6.16
C GLY A 179 27.50 -3.84 6.83
N LYS A 180 27.09 -5.10 6.98
CA LYS A 180 27.93 -6.19 7.48
C LYS A 180 27.97 -7.31 6.46
N PRO A 181 29.08 -8.07 6.39
CA PRO A 181 29.11 -9.27 5.57
C PRO A 181 27.96 -10.22 5.93
N GLN A 182 27.35 -10.85 4.92
CA GLN A 182 26.26 -11.80 5.09
C GLN A 182 26.61 -13.13 4.46
N GLN A 183 26.31 -14.24 5.13
CA GLN A 183 26.44 -15.56 4.52
C GLN A 183 25.30 -15.77 3.51
N ASN A 184 25.63 -16.25 2.31
CA ASN A 184 24.60 -16.72 1.41
C ASN A 184 24.14 -18.13 1.81
N ASP A 185 23.16 -18.19 2.71
CA ASP A 185 22.52 -19.43 3.13
C ASP A 185 21.31 -19.79 2.26
N PHE A 186 21.05 -19.05 1.17
CA PHE A 186 19.86 -19.25 0.36
C PHE A 186 20.00 -20.52 -0.51
N PRO A 187 19.20 -21.58 -0.28
CA PRO A 187 19.44 -22.91 -0.86
C PRO A 187 19.46 -22.94 -2.40
N HIS A 188 18.76 -21.99 -3.03
CA HIS A 188 18.61 -21.91 -4.48
C HIS A 188 19.57 -20.91 -5.14
N ASN A 189 20.38 -20.17 -4.37
CA ASN A 189 21.36 -19.24 -4.93
C ASN A 189 22.75 -19.87 -4.95
N THR A 190 23.05 -20.60 -6.03
CA THR A 190 24.37 -21.24 -6.23
C THR A 190 25.39 -20.30 -6.89
N ILE A 191 24.98 -19.10 -7.30
CA ILE A 191 25.78 -18.13 -8.07
C ILE A 191 26.83 -17.47 -7.19
N VAL A 192 26.49 -17.16 -5.94
CA VAL A 192 27.40 -16.52 -4.99
C VAL A 192 27.58 -17.45 -3.80
N LYS A 193 28.77 -18.01 -3.59
CA LYS A 193 29.01 -18.93 -2.45
C LYS A 193 29.72 -18.21 -1.31
N GLY A 194 29.31 -18.52 -0.08
CA GLY A 194 29.97 -18.06 1.14
C GLY A 194 29.59 -16.63 1.55
N GLU A 195 30.54 -15.95 2.18
CA GLU A 195 30.36 -14.62 2.74
C GLU A 195 30.34 -13.55 1.64
N VAL A 196 29.26 -12.78 1.58
CA VAL A 196 29.08 -11.68 0.65
C VAL A 196 29.39 -10.37 1.35
N SER A 197 30.40 -9.65 0.84
CA SER A 197 30.78 -8.34 1.38
C SER A 197 29.67 -7.30 1.14
N PRO A 198 29.50 -6.30 2.03
CA PRO A 198 28.62 -5.15 1.77
C PRO A 198 28.98 -4.40 0.48
N GLY A 199 30.25 -4.42 0.09
CA GLY A 199 30.75 -3.78 -1.13
C GLY A 199 30.04 -4.28 -2.40
N THR A 200 29.73 -5.58 -2.46
CA THR A 200 28.98 -6.17 -3.58
C THR A 200 27.58 -5.56 -3.69
N TYR A 201 26.89 -5.37 -2.57
CA TYR A 201 25.57 -4.73 -2.57
C TYR A 201 25.67 -3.23 -2.90
N LEU A 202 26.67 -2.53 -2.39
CA LEU A 202 26.93 -1.13 -2.76
C LEU A 202 27.13 -0.94 -4.27
N ASP A 203 27.86 -1.85 -4.92
CA ASP A 203 28.04 -1.80 -6.38
C ASP A 203 26.74 -2.03 -7.15
N LEU A 204 25.88 -2.94 -6.66
CA LEU A 204 24.54 -3.15 -7.23
C LEU A 204 23.64 -1.91 -7.04
N LEU A 205 23.71 -1.26 -5.87
CA LEU A 205 22.95 -0.04 -5.60
C LEU A 205 23.42 1.13 -6.48
N ARG A 206 24.72 1.28 -6.71
CA ARG A 206 25.26 2.28 -7.66
C ARG A 206 24.73 2.05 -9.08
N LYS A 207 24.68 0.79 -9.53
CA LYS A 207 24.08 0.42 -10.83
C LYS A 207 22.58 0.71 -10.87
N PHE A 208 21.86 0.38 -9.81
CA PHE A 208 20.43 0.71 -9.69
C PHE A 208 20.21 2.23 -9.80
N ILE A 209 20.98 3.03 -9.07
CA ILE A 209 20.89 4.49 -9.11
C ILE A 209 21.17 5.01 -10.54
N SER A 210 22.17 4.46 -11.24
CA SER A 210 22.49 4.89 -12.61
C SER A 210 21.39 4.57 -13.62
N ILE A 211 20.63 3.48 -13.42
CA ILE A 211 19.49 3.13 -14.29
C ILE A 211 18.16 3.72 -13.81
N SER A 212 18.09 4.25 -12.59
CA SER A 212 16.85 4.77 -11.99
C SER A 212 16.05 5.74 -12.87
N PRO A 213 16.67 6.64 -13.68
CA PRO A 213 15.91 7.54 -14.56
C PRO A 213 15.17 6.84 -15.70
N TYR A 214 15.47 5.57 -15.98
CA TYR A 214 14.93 4.79 -17.10
C TYR A 214 13.97 3.65 -16.65
N ILE A 215 13.77 3.50 -15.33
CA ILE A 215 12.87 2.47 -14.77
C ILE A 215 11.40 2.80 -15.04
N LEU A 216 11.07 4.08 -15.19
CA LEU A 216 9.74 4.55 -15.56
C LEU A 216 9.76 5.23 -16.93
N PRO A 217 8.59 5.49 -17.55
CA PRO A 217 8.52 6.28 -18.77
C PRO A 217 9.15 7.66 -18.58
N GLU A 218 9.79 8.18 -19.62
CA GLU A 218 10.58 9.43 -19.54
C GLU A 218 9.72 10.67 -19.26
N SER A 219 8.51 10.73 -19.83
CA SER A 219 7.62 11.88 -19.69
C SER A 219 6.93 11.91 -18.34
N ARG A 220 6.99 13.05 -17.63
CA ARG A 220 6.25 13.25 -16.37
C ARG A 220 4.72 13.15 -16.55
N GLU A 221 4.24 13.49 -17.75
CA GLU A 221 2.83 13.48 -18.14
C GLU A 221 2.36 12.08 -18.59
N ASP A 222 3.24 11.08 -18.61
CA ASP A 222 2.83 9.71 -18.89
C ASP A 222 1.86 9.22 -17.80
N PRO A 223 0.71 8.60 -18.16
CA PRO A 223 -0.23 8.06 -17.18
C PRO A 223 0.40 7.13 -16.13
N MET A 224 1.42 6.37 -16.50
CA MET A 224 2.14 5.45 -15.60
C MET A 224 2.91 6.16 -14.49
N ASN A 225 3.23 7.43 -14.71
CA ASN A 225 3.88 8.28 -13.73
C ASN A 225 2.87 9.00 -12.84
N MET A 226 1.57 8.91 -13.06
CA MET A 226 0.60 9.65 -12.25
C MET A 226 0.66 9.28 -10.77
N PRO A 227 0.70 10.26 -9.84
CA PRO A 227 0.72 9.96 -8.42
C PRO A 227 -0.61 9.35 -7.99
N THR A 228 -0.56 8.15 -7.43
CA THR A 228 -1.69 7.27 -7.16
C THR A 228 -1.62 6.79 -5.72
N LEU A 229 -2.76 6.86 -5.02
CA LEU A 229 -2.92 6.31 -3.68
C LEU A 229 -3.60 4.94 -3.76
N ARG A 230 -3.07 3.97 -3.03
CA ARG A 230 -3.73 2.68 -2.76
C ARG A 230 -3.55 2.32 -1.29
N HIS A 231 -4.48 1.54 -0.76
CA HIS A 231 -4.36 1.02 0.60
C HIS A 231 -3.06 0.20 0.76
N PRO A 232 -2.25 0.45 1.81
CA PRO A 232 -0.91 -0.15 1.94
C PRO A 232 -0.95 -1.66 2.26
N ASP A 233 -1.97 -2.12 2.99
CA ASP A 233 -2.11 -3.53 3.39
C ASP A 233 -3.58 -3.97 3.38
N LEU A 234 -4.16 -4.09 2.18
CA LEU A 234 -5.56 -4.50 2.07
C LEU A 234 -5.67 -6.02 2.18
N ASN A 235 -5.99 -6.47 3.40
CA ASN A 235 -6.25 -7.85 3.75
C ASN A 235 -7.63 -7.99 4.44
N PRO A 236 -8.16 -9.21 4.64
CA PRO A 236 -9.48 -9.40 5.25
C PRO A 236 -9.66 -8.78 6.64
N SER A 237 -8.61 -8.60 7.44
CA SER A 237 -8.71 -7.99 8.77
C SER A 237 -8.86 -6.46 8.74
N ASN A 238 -8.46 -5.83 7.62
CA ASN A 238 -8.54 -4.39 7.42
C ASN A 238 -9.84 -3.95 6.69
N VAL A 239 -10.71 -4.90 6.36
CA VAL A 239 -11.96 -4.65 5.63
C VAL A 239 -13.15 -5.03 6.49
N PHE A 240 -14.09 -4.10 6.63
CA PHE A 240 -15.39 -4.33 7.25
C PHE A 240 -16.48 -4.31 6.18
N VAL A 241 -17.48 -5.15 6.35
CA VAL A 241 -18.58 -5.31 5.41
C VAL A 241 -19.95 -5.18 6.07
N SER A 242 -20.91 -4.72 5.29
CA SER A 242 -22.34 -4.75 5.64
C SER A 242 -22.89 -6.18 5.65
N ASP A 243 -24.16 -6.34 6.03
CA ASP A 243 -24.87 -7.62 5.92
C ASP A 243 -24.94 -8.11 4.47
N SER A 244 -24.98 -7.21 3.48
CA SER A 244 -24.94 -7.51 2.04
C SER A 244 -23.54 -7.87 1.50
N CYS A 245 -22.50 -7.87 2.34
CA CYS A 245 -21.09 -8.02 1.95
C CYS A 245 -20.56 -6.92 1.02
N GLU A 246 -21.10 -5.71 1.11
CA GLU A 246 -20.47 -4.53 0.51
C GLU A 246 -19.51 -3.91 1.53
N ILE A 247 -18.40 -3.33 1.08
CA ILE A 247 -17.45 -2.68 1.97
C ILE A 247 -18.12 -1.51 2.69
N SER A 248 -18.17 -1.59 4.02
CA SER A 248 -18.72 -0.56 4.90
C SER A 248 -17.64 0.32 5.52
N CYS A 249 -16.42 -0.21 5.70
CA CYS A 249 -15.28 0.56 6.22
C CYS A 249 -13.96 -0.13 5.86
N ILE A 250 -12.93 0.65 5.51
CA ILE A 250 -11.53 0.20 5.37
C ILE A 250 -10.71 0.89 6.44
N VAL A 251 -9.99 0.12 7.24
CA VAL A 251 -9.17 0.60 8.36
C VAL A 251 -7.68 0.38 8.09
N ASP A 252 -6.85 0.97 8.94
CA ASP A 252 -5.38 0.85 8.92
C ASP A 252 -4.69 1.44 7.69
N TRP A 253 -4.91 2.75 7.51
CA TRP A 253 -4.25 3.57 6.48
C TRP A 253 -2.85 4.06 6.91
N GLN A 254 -2.28 3.49 7.98
CA GLN A 254 -0.93 3.84 8.42
C GLN A 254 0.09 3.50 7.32
N HIS A 255 1.13 4.33 7.16
CA HIS A 255 2.16 4.18 6.12
C HIS A 255 1.66 4.31 4.66
N SER A 256 0.42 4.77 4.45
CA SER A 256 -0.10 5.06 3.11
C SER A 256 0.82 6.02 2.35
N SER A 257 1.03 5.72 1.07
CA SER A 257 1.92 6.46 0.19
C SER A 257 1.26 6.73 -1.15
N ILE A 258 1.51 7.91 -1.68
CA ILE A 258 1.17 8.30 -3.05
C ILE A 258 2.42 8.06 -3.90
N LEU A 259 2.35 7.09 -4.81
CA LEU A 259 3.46 6.65 -5.66
C LEU A 259 3.05 6.68 -7.14
N GLN A 260 3.98 6.43 -8.05
CA GLN A 260 3.66 6.32 -9.47
C GLN A 260 2.67 5.18 -9.70
N LEU A 261 1.70 5.38 -10.60
CA LEU A 261 0.70 4.39 -10.95
C LEU A 261 1.34 3.04 -11.30
N LEU A 262 2.42 3.04 -12.09
CA LEU A 262 3.12 1.82 -12.47
C LEU A 262 3.75 1.07 -11.30
N LEU A 263 4.11 1.75 -10.21
CA LEU A 263 4.60 1.10 -8.99
C LEU A 263 3.46 0.69 -8.03
N THR A 264 2.30 1.33 -8.16
CA THR A 264 1.13 1.12 -7.30
C THR A 264 0.20 0.02 -7.84
N ALA A 265 0.19 -0.18 -9.16
CA ALA A 265 -0.62 -1.17 -9.85
C ALA A 265 -0.23 -2.61 -9.45
N GLY A 266 -1.22 -3.50 -9.41
CA GLY A 266 -1.06 -4.85 -8.89
C GLY A 266 -2.34 -5.35 -8.22
N ASN A 267 -2.26 -6.50 -7.56
CA ASN A 267 -3.37 -7.05 -6.80
C ASN A 267 -3.06 -6.88 -5.30
N PRO A 268 -3.97 -6.30 -4.51
CA PRO A 268 -3.80 -6.29 -3.06
C PRO A 268 -3.85 -7.72 -2.49
N PRO A 269 -3.30 -7.97 -1.28
CA PRO A 269 -3.32 -9.29 -0.65
C PRO A 269 -4.69 -9.97 -0.61
N LEU A 270 -5.77 -9.20 -0.44
CA LEU A 270 -7.15 -9.69 -0.46
C LEU A 270 -7.56 -10.34 -1.80
N PHE A 271 -6.99 -9.89 -2.92
CA PHE A 271 -7.29 -10.36 -4.28
C PHE A 271 -6.05 -10.92 -4.99
N ASP A 272 -5.02 -11.32 -4.23
CA ASP A 272 -3.79 -11.85 -4.80
C ASP A 272 -4.01 -13.24 -5.43
N ASN A 273 -3.17 -13.59 -6.40
CA ASN A 273 -3.20 -14.91 -7.01
C ASN A 273 -2.69 -15.95 -6.00
N PRO A 274 -3.49 -16.93 -5.57
CA PRO A 274 -3.03 -17.94 -4.63
C PRO A 274 -2.11 -18.99 -5.28
N ASP A 275 -2.02 -19.02 -6.61
CA ASP A 275 -1.26 -20.01 -7.36
C ASP A 275 0.17 -19.54 -7.68
N SER A 276 1.08 -20.50 -7.91
CA SER A 276 2.48 -20.22 -8.26
C SER A 276 2.62 -19.48 -9.59
N GLU A 277 1.68 -19.69 -10.51
CA GLU A 277 1.64 -19.05 -11.82
C GLU A 277 0.27 -18.38 -12.02
N PRO A 278 0.23 -17.20 -12.66
CA PRO A 278 -1.03 -16.60 -13.08
C PRO A 278 -1.79 -17.49 -14.06
N PRO A 279 -3.13 -17.52 -14.02
CA PRO A 279 -3.90 -18.29 -14.98
C PRO A 279 -3.68 -17.77 -16.41
N SER A 280 -3.56 -18.71 -17.36
CA SER A 280 -3.33 -18.41 -18.78
C SER A 280 -4.59 -17.91 -19.51
N SER A 281 -5.76 -18.07 -18.89
CA SER A 281 -7.06 -17.66 -19.43
C SER A 281 -7.94 -17.01 -18.36
N LEU A 282 -9.04 -16.38 -18.78
CA LEU A 282 -10.08 -15.84 -17.91
C LEU A 282 -11.20 -16.89 -17.65
N GLU A 283 -10.83 -18.15 -17.55
CA GLU A 283 -11.77 -19.21 -17.19
C GLU A 283 -12.15 -19.10 -15.72
N LYS A 284 -13.43 -19.32 -15.43
CA LYS A 284 -13.95 -19.26 -14.07
C LYS A 284 -13.38 -20.43 -13.25
N PRO A 285 -12.78 -20.19 -12.08
CA PRO A 285 -12.27 -21.25 -11.23
C PRO A 285 -13.36 -22.24 -10.79
N SER A 286 -13.05 -23.52 -10.89
CA SER A 286 -13.87 -24.63 -10.39
C SER A 286 -13.18 -25.37 -9.24
N LEU A 287 -13.95 -26.14 -8.48
CA LEU A 287 -13.39 -27.11 -7.56
C LEU A 287 -12.75 -28.28 -8.34
N PRO A 288 -11.84 -29.04 -7.70
CA PRO A 288 -11.28 -30.26 -8.28
C PRO A 288 -12.37 -31.28 -8.66
N GLU A 289 -12.17 -32.04 -9.73
CA GLU A 289 -13.14 -33.05 -10.19
C GLU A 289 -13.38 -34.16 -9.14
N ASP A 290 -12.36 -34.48 -8.35
CA ASP A 290 -12.37 -35.48 -7.28
C ASP A 290 -12.85 -34.93 -5.92
N TYR A 291 -13.36 -33.70 -5.85
CA TYR A 291 -13.76 -33.04 -4.60
C TYR A 291 -14.67 -33.89 -3.70
N SER A 292 -15.64 -34.58 -4.30
CA SER A 292 -16.59 -35.44 -3.56
C SER A 292 -15.94 -36.65 -2.87
N SER A 293 -14.75 -37.05 -3.32
CA SER A 293 -13.97 -38.17 -2.75
C SER A 293 -12.91 -37.73 -1.74
N LEU A 294 -12.68 -36.42 -1.59
CA LEU A 294 -11.70 -35.87 -0.66
C LEU A 294 -12.15 -36.03 0.81
N SER A 295 -11.18 -36.09 1.72
CA SER A 295 -11.45 -35.97 3.17
C SER A 295 -12.01 -34.59 3.53
N ARG A 296 -12.57 -34.43 4.74
CA ARG A 296 -13.11 -33.13 5.19
C ARG A 296 -12.03 -32.05 5.24
N GLU A 297 -10.82 -32.40 5.68
CA GLU A 297 -9.68 -31.47 5.73
C GLU A 297 -9.25 -31.05 4.33
N GLU A 298 -9.22 -31.97 3.37
CA GLU A 298 -8.89 -31.68 1.97
C GLU A 298 -9.98 -30.86 1.28
N GLN A 299 -11.25 -31.15 1.54
CA GLN A 299 -12.38 -30.33 1.07
C GLN A 299 -12.28 -28.91 1.59
N SER A 300 -11.99 -28.73 2.89
CA SER A 300 -11.81 -27.40 3.48
C SER A 300 -10.66 -26.61 2.84
N ARG A 301 -9.54 -27.27 2.50
CA ARG A 301 -8.42 -26.65 1.78
C ARG A 301 -8.80 -26.30 0.34
N ALA A 302 -9.51 -27.19 -0.34
CA ALA A 302 -10.00 -26.95 -1.70
C ALA A 302 -11.00 -25.78 -1.74
N ASP A 303 -11.87 -25.65 -0.74
CA ASP A 303 -12.82 -24.55 -0.61
C ASP A 303 -12.13 -23.20 -0.36
N GLU A 304 -11.10 -23.17 0.48
CA GLU A 304 -10.29 -21.97 0.70
C GLU A 304 -9.53 -21.54 -0.56
N LEU A 305 -8.88 -22.50 -1.22
CA LEU A 305 -8.18 -22.23 -2.48
C LEU A 305 -9.15 -21.73 -3.56
N HIS A 306 -10.32 -22.38 -3.70
CA HIS A 306 -11.38 -21.96 -4.61
C HIS A 306 -11.88 -20.56 -4.30
N ARG A 307 -12.13 -20.25 -3.02
CA ARG A 307 -12.55 -18.91 -2.58
C ARG A 307 -11.54 -17.84 -3.00
N ARG A 308 -10.24 -18.06 -2.74
CA ARG A 308 -9.16 -17.13 -3.14
C ARG A 308 -9.07 -16.96 -4.65
N ARG A 309 -9.04 -18.07 -5.41
CA ARG A 309 -9.05 -18.05 -6.88
C ARG A 309 -10.26 -17.30 -7.42
N MET A 310 -11.45 -17.51 -6.84
CA MET A 310 -12.67 -16.81 -7.22
C MET A 310 -12.60 -15.31 -6.96
N LEU A 311 -12.05 -14.88 -5.82
CA LEU A 311 -11.90 -13.45 -5.51
C LEU A 311 -10.88 -12.78 -6.43
N PHE A 312 -9.72 -13.41 -6.67
CA PHE A 312 -8.76 -12.98 -7.69
C PHE A 312 -9.42 -12.87 -9.08
N TYR A 313 -10.13 -13.92 -9.51
CA TYR A 313 -10.82 -13.96 -10.80
C TYR A 313 -11.84 -12.82 -10.95
N LEU A 314 -12.74 -12.67 -9.98
CA LEU A 314 -13.75 -11.62 -9.99
C LEU A 314 -13.09 -10.24 -10.02
N TYR A 315 -12.03 -10.03 -9.24
CA TYR A 315 -11.30 -8.78 -9.21
C TYR A 315 -10.68 -8.48 -10.57
N MET A 316 -10.01 -9.44 -11.19
CA MET A 316 -9.46 -9.27 -12.54
C MET A 316 -10.55 -8.91 -13.58
N VAL A 317 -11.73 -9.53 -13.50
CA VAL A 317 -12.85 -9.26 -14.40
C VAL A 317 -13.44 -7.87 -14.20
N PHE A 318 -13.84 -7.52 -12.99
CA PHE A 318 -14.51 -6.24 -12.71
C PHE A 318 -13.54 -5.06 -12.75
N ASN A 319 -12.34 -5.22 -12.16
CA ASN A 319 -11.35 -4.15 -12.20
C ASN A 319 -10.83 -3.92 -13.62
N GLY A 320 -10.63 -4.99 -14.40
CA GLY A 320 -10.27 -4.87 -15.82
C GLY A 320 -11.35 -4.19 -16.67
N ARG A 321 -12.63 -4.36 -16.32
CA ARG A 321 -13.76 -3.71 -16.99
C ARG A 321 -13.87 -2.22 -16.61
N ASP A 322 -13.80 -1.92 -15.33
CA ASP A 322 -14.23 -0.62 -14.79
C ASP A 322 -13.05 0.32 -14.46
N ASN A 323 -11.85 -0.19 -14.18
CA ASN A 323 -10.65 0.59 -13.87
C ASN A 323 -9.59 0.47 -15.00
N LYS A 324 -9.88 1.13 -16.13
CA LYS A 324 -9.03 1.08 -17.33
C LYS A 324 -7.59 1.54 -17.08
N THR A 325 -7.41 2.59 -16.29
CA THR A 325 -6.10 3.13 -15.91
C THR A 325 -5.25 2.09 -15.18
N HIS A 326 -5.84 1.35 -14.25
CA HIS A 326 -5.14 0.25 -13.59
C HIS A 326 -4.83 -0.91 -14.56
N LEU A 327 -5.78 -1.27 -15.43
CA LEU A 327 -5.55 -2.31 -16.45
C LEU A 327 -4.40 -1.97 -17.40
N GLU A 328 -4.30 -0.71 -17.83
CA GLU A 328 -3.19 -0.22 -18.65
C GLU A 328 -1.84 -0.38 -17.94
N ALA A 329 -1.78 -0.07 -16.65
CA ALA A 329 -0.58 -0.25 -15.85
C ALA A 329 -0.19 -1.73 -15.64
N LEU A 330 -1.18 -2.61 -15.45
CA LEU A 330 -0.95 -4.06 -15.37
C LEU A 330 -0.43 -4.64 -16.69
N ARG A 331 -0.87 -4.09 -17.83
CA ARG A 331 -0.42 -4.52 -19.17
C ARG A 331 0.85 -3.83 -19.63
N TYR A 332 1.38 -2.90 -18.85
CA TYR A 332 2.54 -2.11 -19.26
C TYR A 332 3.78 -3.03 -19.45
N PRO A 333 4.57 -2.85 -20.52
CA PRO A 333 5.69 -3.73 -20.81
C PRO A 333 6.69 -3.85 -19.67
N LEU A 334 6.96 -5.11 -19.28
CA LEU A 334 7.88 -5.46 -18.20
C LEU A 334 7.47 -4.84 -16.84
N SER A 335 6.19 -4.52 -16.63
CA SER A 335 5.69 -3.92 -15.39
C SER A 335 6.13 -4.69 -14.13
N PRO A 336 5.96 -6.03 -14.04
CA PRO A 336 6.44 -6.78 -12.87
C PRO A 336 7.95 -6.67 -12.65
N LEU A 337 8.75 -6.66 -13.72
CA LEU A 337 10.20 -6.53 -13.60
C LEU A 337 10.62 -5.13 -13.14
N ARG A 338 9.97 -4.07 -13.65
CA ARG A 338 10.22 -2.68 -13.24
C ARG A 338 9.89 -2.49 -11.76
N GLN A 339 8.72 -2.97 -11.33
CA GLN A 339 8.32 -2.97 -9.91
C GLN A 339 9.30 -3.78 -9.05
N HIS A 340 9.67 -4.99 -9.49
CA HIS A 340 10.58 -5.86 -8.77
C HIS A 340 11.95 -5.23 -8.53
N VAL A 341 12.50 -4.55 -9.55
CA VAL A 341 13.82 -3.90 -9.41
C VAL A 341 13.77 -2.76 -8.38
N VAL A 342 12.70 -1.97 -8.32
CA VAL A 342 12.53 -0.92 -7.30
C VAL A 342 12.34 -1.54 -5.91
N ASP A 343 11.48 -2.55 -5.81
CA ASP A 343 11.19 -3.23 -4.55
C ASP A 343 12.44 -3.88 -3.94
N ARG A 344 13.19 -4.64 -4.73
CA ARG A 344 14.44 -5.29 -4.31
C ARG A 344 15.53 -4.29 -3.98
N ALA A 345 15.60 -3.17 -4.70
CA ALA A 345 16.53 -2.11 -4.36
C ALA A 345 16.23 -1.50 -3.00
N GLY A 346 14.96 -1.52 -2.55
CA GLY A 346 14.53 -0.97 -1.26
C GLY A 346 14.52 -1.95 -0.08
N ARG A 347 14.67 -3.26 -0.33
CA ARG A 347 14.62 -4.32 0.69
C ARG A 347 15.99 -4.99 0.85
N GLN A 348 16.81 -4.47 1.77
CA GLN A 348 17.89 -5.25 2.41
C GLN A 348 17.35 -6.06 3.58
#